data_AF-A0A1S3QXU7-F1
#
_entry.id   AF-A0A1S3QXU7-F1
#
_cell.length_a   1.000
_cell.length_b   1.000
_cell.length_c   1.000
_cell.angle_alpha   90.00
_cell.angle_beta   90.00
_cell.angle_gamma   90.00
#
_symmetry.space_group_name_H-M   'P 1'
#
loop_
_entity.id
_entity.type
_entity.pdbx_description
1 polymer ?
#
loop_
_entity_poly.entity_id
_entity_poly.type
_entity_poly.pdbx_seq_one_letter_code
_entity_poly.pdbx_strand_id
1 'polypeptide(L)'
;NVIRENQWGGADIRRGGDPVLRNNYICHGYSDGVVVGERGRGLIEENHIYSNKGCGVWLMSSSLPQLLGNYITHNRMYGLAVFCRKDPDGGGTREGGQEGGGGRGQENFHEEGELLAWEGDLDIEYERLCAGYSSSSALVEGNCISRNGGETVDTVEPQWR
;
A
#
# COMPACT_ATOMS: atom_id res chain seq x y z
N ASN A 1 14.22 -12.20 -5.78
CA ASN A 1 15.30 -11.60 -4.96
C ASN A 1 15.21 -12.05 -3.52
N VAL A 2 16.26 -11.82 -2.72
CA VAL A 2 16.24 -11.98 -1.26
C VAL A 2 16.45 -10.61 -0.61
N ILE A 3 15.45 -10.13 0.10
CA ILE A 3 15.44 -8.85 0.81
C ILE A 3 15.33 -9.18 2.29
N ARG A 4 16.42 -9.00 3.06
CA ARG A 4 16.47 -9.41 4.46
C ARG A 4 17.34 -8.52 5.34
N GLU A 5 17.09 -8.59 6.64
CA GLU A 5 17.91 -7.93 7.68
C GLU A 5 17.98 -6.40 7.54
N ASN A 6 16.97 -5.81 6.91
CA ASN A 6 16.85 -4.36 6.83
C ASN A 6 16.53 -3.78 8.22
N GLN A 7 17.07 -2.59 8.51
CA GLN A 7 16.77 -1.83 9.72
C GLN A 7 15.30 -1.36 9.79
N TRP A 8 14.57 -1.45 8.69
CA TRP A 8 13.16 -1.11 8.55
C TRP A 8 12.42 -2.28 7.87
N GLY A 9 11.58 -1.98 6.87
CA GLY A 9 10.88 -2.99 6.09
C GLY A 9 11.66 -3.51 4.88
N GLY A 10 11.01 -4.38 4.11
CA GLY A 10 11.57 -4.92 2.86
C GLY A 10 11.31 -4.03 1.65
N ALA A 11 10.04 -3.70 1.41
CA ALA A 11 9.62 -2.82 0.31
C ALA A 11 8.63 -1.76 0.80
N ASP A 12 8.73 -0.54 0.27
CA ASP A 12 7.86 0.58 0.61
C ASP A 12 7.32 1.22 -0.67
N ILE A 13 6.01 1.08 -0.91
CA ILE A 13 5.32 1.52 -2.12
C ILE A 13 4.39 2.67 -1.74
N ARG A 14 4.68 3.88 -2.23
CA ARG A 14 3.92 5.11 -1.90
C ARG A 14 3.85 6.05 -3.09
N ARG A 15 3.02 7.09 -2.97
CA ARG A 15 2.99 8.24 -3.89
C ARG A 15 2.71 7.85 -5.35
N GLY A 16 1.76 6.94 -5.57
CA GLY A 16 1.43 6.47 -6.92
C GLY A 16 2.34 5.37 -7.46
N GLY A 17 3.31 4.88 -6.67
CA GLY A 17 4.17 3.79 -7.10
C GLY A 17 3.37 2.53 -7.47
N ASP A 18 3.69 1.94 -8.61
CA ASP A 18 3.05 0.73 -9.16
C ASP A 18 4.08 -0.34 -9.58
N PRO A 19 4.88 -0.88 -8.64
CA PRO A 19 5.88 -1.89 -8.95
C PRO A 19 5.30 -3.30 -9.01
N VAL A 20 6.04 -4.21 -9.66
CA VAL A 20 5.79 -5.66 -9.60
C VAL A 20 6.80 -6.30 -8.65
N LEU A 21 6.34 -6.76 -7.50
CA LEU A 21 7.07 -7.63 -6.57
C LEU A 21 6.67 -9.07 -6.85
N ARG A 22 7.54 -9.82 -7.53
CA ARG A 22 7.26 -11.20 -7.95
C ARG A 22 8.39 -12.16 -7.52
N ASN A 23 8.02 -13.32 -6.96
CA ASN A 23 8.94 -14.40 -6.56
C ASN A 23 10.13 -13.92 -5.69
N ASN A 24 9.87 -13.07 -4.69
CA ASN A 24 10.87 -12.60 -3.72
C ASN A 24 10.74 -13.27 -2.36
N TYR A 25 11.85 -13.33 -1.64
CA TYR A 25 11.90 -13.62 -0.21
C TYR A 25 12.10 -12.31 0.54
N ILE A 26 11.13 -11.91 1.38
CA ILE A 26 11.16 -10.67 2.15
C ILE A 26 11.06 -11.02 3.64
N CYS A 27 12.17 -10.98 4.36
CA CYS A 27 12.23 -11.60 5.68
C CYS A 27 13.21 -10.98 6.68
N HIS A 28 13.01 -11.28 7.96
CA HIS A 28 13.90 -10.85 9.05
C HIS A 28 14.13 -9.33 9.12
N GLY A 29 13.19 -8.53 8.59
CA GLY A 29 13.20 -7.08 8.75
C GLY A 29 12.80 -6.66 10.17
N TYR A 30 13.28 -5.49 10.60
CA TYR A 30 12.93 -4.94 11.91
C TYR A 30 11.53 -4.31 11.95
N SER A 31 10.91 -4.07 10.79
CA SER A 31 9.55 -3.51 10.66
C SER A 31 8.66 -4.41 9.80
N ASP A 32 7.66 -3.86 9.10
CA ASP A 32 6.76 -4.59 8.21
C ASP A 32 7.48 -5.09 6.95
N GLY A 33 7.12 -6.28 6.45
CA GLY A 33 7.75 -6.84 5.24
C GLY A 33 7.52 -5.97 4.01
N VAL A 34 6.27 -5.71 3.66
CA VAL A 34 5.88 -4.79 2.59
C VAL A 34 4.91 -3.75 3.12
N VAL A 35 5.19 -2.49 2.86
CA VAL A 35 4.31 -1.37 3.17
C VAL A 35 3.75 -0.81 1.87
N VAL A 36 2.43 -0.71 1.78
CA VAL A 36 1.74 0.00 0.71
C VAL A 36 1.03 1.20 1.32
N GLY A 37 1.63 2.37 1.16
CA GLY A 37 1.16 3.62 1.73
C GLY A 37 0.15 4.34 0.85
N GLU A 38 -0.13 5.60 1.18
CA GLU A 38 -1.10 6.43 0.47
C GLU A 38 -0.83 6.45 -1.05
N ARG A 39 -1.89 6.16 -1.82
CA ARG A 39 -1.87 6.02 -3.29
C ARG A 39 -0.89 4.97 -3.81
N GLY A 40 -0.36 4.08 -2.96
CA GLY A 40 0.47 2.97 -3.40
C GLY A 40 -0.37 1.93 -4.13
N ARG A 41 0.13 1.45 -5.26
CA ARG A 41 -0.45 0.38 -6.07
C ARG A 41 0.55 -0.78 -6.15
N GLY A 42 0.53 -1.55 -7.23
CA GLY A 42 1.49 -2.61 -7.48
C GLY A 42 0.89 -4.00 -7.44
N LEU A 43 1.59 -4.90 -8.13
CA LEU A 43 1.33 -6.33 -8.11
C LEU A 43 2.34 -6.99 -7.17
N ILE A 44 1.83 -7.61 -6.12
CA ILE A 44 2.60 -8.36 -5.13
C ILE A 44 2.19 -9.81 -5.30
N GLU A 45 3.00 -10.63 -5.96
CA GLU A 45 2.63 -12.02 -6.24
C GLU A 45 3.73 -13.04 -6.02
N GLU A 46 3.32 -14.24 -5.59
CA GLU A 46 4.20 -15.39 -5.37
C GLU A 46 5.41 -15.09 -4.47
N ASN A 47 5.30 -14.11 -3.57
CA ASN A 47 6.38 -13.77 -2.64
C ASN A 47 6.26 -14.59 -1.35
N HIS A 48 7.42 -14.85 -0.75
CA HIS A 48 7.54 -15.39 0.60
C HIS A 48 7.86 -14.25 1.57
N ILE A 49 6.88 -13.83 2.38
CA ILE A 49 7.00 -12.71 3.31
C ILE A 49 6.91 -13.24 4.75
N TYR A 50 8.04 -13.30 5.46
CA TYR A 50 8.08 -14.04 6.72
C TYR A 50 9.10 -13.55 7.74
N SER A 51 8.87 -13.86 9.02
CA SER A 51 9.80 -13.57 10.12
C SER A 51 10.20 -12.09 10.23
N ASN A 52 9.37 -11.17 9.73
CA ASN A 52 9.53 -9.74 9.99
C ASN A 52 9.00 -9.42 11.39
N LYS A 53 9.64 -8.45 12.07
CA LYS A 53 9.23 -8.04 13.42
C LYS A 53 7.92 -7.22 13.45
N GLY A 54 7.49 -6.70 12.31
CA GLY A 54 6.18 -6.08 12.12
C GLY A 54 5.16 -7.04 11.52
N CYS A 55 4.29 -6.49 10.67
CA CYS A 55 3.35 -7.22 9.83
C CYS A 55 4.05 -7.83 8.62
N GLY A 56 3.44 -8.83 7.99
CA GLY A 56 3.88 -9.28 6.68
C GLY A 56 3.66 -8.18 5.64
N VAL A 57 2.41 -7.74 5.51
CA VAL A 57 2.00 -6.64 4.63
C VAL A 57 1.16 -5.63 5.39
N TRP A 58 1.46 -4.34 5.22
CA TRP A 58 0.73 -3.22 5.81
C TRP A 58 0.13 -2.34 4.71
N LEU A 59 -1.19 -2.11 4.75
CA LEU A 59 -1.94 -1.30 3.78
C LEU A 59 -2.53 -0.05 4.43
N MET A 60 -2.42 1.10 3.74
CA MET A 60 -3.09 2.35 4.10
C MET A 60 -4.39 2.56 3.29
N SER A 61 -5.22 3.50 3.73
CA SER A 61 -6.65 3.65 3.37
C SER A 61 -6.94 4.03 1.92
N SER A 62 -5.92 4.48 1.20
CA SER A 62 -5.97 4.84 -0.22
C SER A 62 -5.00 4.02 -1.07
N SER A 63 -4.52 2.89 -0.53
CA SER A 63 -3.68 1.94 -1.26
C SER A 63 -4.51 0.91 -2.01
N LEU A 64 -4.09 0.58 -3.22
CA LEU A 64 -4.80 -0.33 -4.13
C LEU A 64 -3.87 -1.39 -4.73
N PRO A 65 -3.17 -2.19 -3.89
CA PRO A 65 -2.33 -3.27 -4.41
C PRO A 65 -3.16 -4.51 -4.77
N GLN A 66 -2.55 -5.36 -5.58
CA GLN A 66 -3.02 -6.73 -5.86
C GLN A 66 -2.07 -7.72 -5.18
N LEU A 67 -2.56 -8.46 -4.20
CA LEU A 67 -1.83 -9.53 -3.52
C LEU A 67 -2.31 -10.87 -4.07
N LEU A 68 -1.48 -11.56 -4.85
CA LEU A 68 -1.83 -12.82 -5.50
C LEU A 68 -0.88 -13.95 -5.11
N GLY A 69 -1.39 -15.05 -4.54
CA GLY A 69 -0.58 -16.26 -4.36
C GLY A 69 0.63 -16.11 -3.41
N ASN A 70 0.65 -15.12 -2.52
CA ASN A 70 1.79 -14.91 -1.61
C ASN A 70 1.72 -15.84 -0.38
N TYR A 71 2.88 -16.20 0.13
CA TYR A 71 3.05 -16.91 1.39
C TYR A 71 3.48 -15.95 2.49
N ILE A 72 2.52 -15.52 3.32
CA ILE A 72 2.72 -14.53 4.38
C ILE A 72 2.62 -15.23 5.73
N THR A 73 3.75 -15.56 6.34
CA THR A 73 3.77 -16.42 7.54
C THR A 73 4.80 -16.02 8.58
N HIS A 74 4.57 -16.35 9.86
CA HIS A 74 5.54 -16.14 10.94
C HIS A 74 6.03 -14.70 11.11
N ASN A 75 5.26 -13.70 10.67
CA ASN A 75 5.52 -12.31 11.03
C ASN A 75 5.05 -12.10 12.48
N ARG A 76 5.78 -11.27 13.22
CA ARG A 76 5.56 -11.10 14.68
C ARG A 76 4.20 -10.46 14.98
N MET A 77 3.74 -9.57 14.11
CA MET A 77 2.41 -8.95 14.19
C MET A 77 1.45 -9.61 13.18
N TYR A 78 0.65 -8.84 12.44
CA TYR A 78 -0.35 -9.39 11.54
C TYR A 78 0.26 -9.95 10.25
N GLY A 79 -0.41 -10.91 9.60
CA GLY A 79 -0.03 -11.31 8.24
C GLY A 79 -0.28 -10.19 7.25
N LEU A 80 -1.52 -9.71 7.22
CA LEU A 80 -1.96 -8.55 6.45
C LEU A 80 -2.72 -7.61 7.38
N ALA A 81 -2.29 -6.35 7.49
CA ALA A 81 -3.00 -5.32 8.24
C ALA A 81 -3.50 -4.23 7.28
N VAL A 82 -4.77 -3.84 7.42
CA VAL A 82 -5.40 -2.81 6.59
C VAL A 82 -5.89 -1.69 7.49
N PHE A 83 -5.39 -0.47 7.24
CA PHE A 83 -5.74 0.71 8.00
C PHE A 83 -6.63 1.61 7.18
N CYS A 84 -7.88 1.78 7.62
CA CYS A 84 -8.82 2.73 7.04
C CYS A 84 -8.86 3.99 7.92
N ARG A 85 -8.56 5.15 7.35
CA ARG A 85 -8.85 6.46 7.90
C ARG A 85 -10.29 6.75 7.55
N LYS A 86 -11.07 7.08 8.57
CA LYS A 86 -12.41 7.64 8.40
C LYS A 86 -12.24 9.05 7.86
N ASP A 87 -12.93 9.39 6.78
CA ASP A 87 -13.00 10.78 6.32
C ASP A 87 -13.55 11.65 7.46
N PRO A 88 -12.90 12.77 7.79
CA PRO A 88 -13.34 13.63 8.88
C PRO A 88 -14.76 14.20 8.67
N ASP A 89 -15.23 14.27 7.41
CA ASP A 89 -16.47 14.97 7.06
C ASP A 89 -17.45 14.11 6.24
N GLY A 90 -17.97 13.04 6.83
CA GLY A 90 -19.19 12.36 6.38
C GLY A 90 -20.48 13.20 6.55
N GLY A 91 -20.37 14.53 6.58
CA GLY A 91 -21.48 15.48 6.67
C GLY A 91 -21.85 15.98 5.27
N GLY A 92 -22.89 15.40 4.69
CA GLY A 92 -23.47 15.90 3.45
C GLY A 92 -23.99 17.32 3.63
N THR A 93 -23.20 18.31 3.22
CA THR A 93 -23.68 19.68 2.98
C THR A 93 -23.67 19.91 1.47
N ARG A 94 -24.69 19.37 0.80
CA ARG A 94 -25.09 19.85 -0.53
C ARG A 94 -25.98 21.07 -0.30
N GLU A 95 -25.39 22.25 -0.18
CA GLU A 95 -26.15 23.49 -0.28
C GLU A 95 -25.53 24.44 -1.31
N GLY A 96 -26.34 24.72 -2.33
CA GLY A 96 -26.48 26.02 -3.03
C GLY A 96 -25.21 26.73 -3.49
N GLY A 97 -25.00 26.78 -4.81
CA GLY A 97 -23.98 27.63 -5.41
C GLY A 97 -24.24 29.12 -5.23
N GLN A 98 -23.17 29.92 -5.23
CA GLN A 98 -23.12 31.24 -5.86
C GLN A 98 -21.67 31.68 -6.15
N GLU A 99 -21.56 32.50 -7.18
CA GLU A 99 -20.40 32.82 -8.02
C GLU A 99 -19.36 33.77 -7.40
N GLY A 100 -18.15 33.77 -7.99
CA GLY A 100 -17.49 35.01 -8.40
C GLY A 100 -16.16 35.38 -7.71
N GLY A 101 -15.10 35.58 -8.49
CA GLY A 101 -13.92 36.36 -8.07
C GLY A 101 -12.59 35.94 -8.71
N GLY A 102 -12.23 36.54 -9.85
CA GLY A 102 -11.09 36.15 -10.69
C GLY A 102 -9.68 36.56 -10.20
N GLY A 103 -8.64 36.16 -10.97
CA GLY A 103 -7.27 36.55 -10.66
C GLY A 103 -6.10 35.94 -11.47
N ARG A 104 -6.15 36.03 -12.81
CA ARG A 104 -5.05 36.10 -13.82
C ARG A 104 -3.63 35.52 -13.56
N GLY A 105 -3.13 34.83 -14.60
CA GLY A 105 -1.74 34.83 -15.08
C GLY A 105 -1.10 33.43 -15.08
N GLN A 106 -0.51 32.88 -16.13
CA GLN A 106 -0.07 33.39 -17.43
C GLN A 106 0.18 32.16 -18.33
N GLU A 107 -0.22 32.25 -19.59
CA GLU A 107 -0.09 31.21 -20.62
C GLU A 107 1.37 31.05 -21.07
N ASN A 108 1.79 29.82 -21.37
CA ASN A 108 2.91 29.55 -22.29
C ASN A 108 2.57 28.30 -23.12
N PHE A 109 2.33 28.56 -24.41
CA PHE A 109 2.09 27.59 -25.46
C PHE A 109 3.39 26.84 -25.82
N HIS A 110 3.31 25.52 -25.88
CA HIS A 110 4.00 24.74 -26.90
C HIS A 110 3.12 23.53 -27.23
N GLU A 111 2.22 23.72 -28.20
CA GLU A 111 1.65 22.61 -28.97
C GLU A 111 2.72 22.16 -29.96
N GLU A 112 3.10 20.89 -29.91
CA GLU A 112 3.17 19.98 -31.07
C GLU A 112 3.67 18.61 -30.59
N GLY A 113 2.78 17.62 -30.63
CA GLY A 113 3.05 16.24 -30.27
C GLY A 113 1.88 15.53 -29.60
N GLU A 114 0.68 15.59 -30.19
CA GLU A 114 -0.43 14.70 -29.80
C GLU A 114 -0.07 13.25 -30.16
N LEU A 115 0.62 12.59 -29.24
CA LEU A 115 0.72 11.15 -29.17
C LEU A 115 0.79 10.78 -27.69
N LEU A 116 -0.21 10.02 -27.22
CA LEU A 116 -0.33 9.37 -25.89
C LEU A 116 -1.13 10.10 -24.79
N ALA A 117 -2.23 10.79 -25.12
CA ALA A 117 -3.15 11.34 -24.12
C ALA A 117 -4.20 10.33 -23.58
N TRP A 118 -4.01 9.03 -23.72
CA TRP A 118 -5.00 8.01 -23.26
C TRP A 118 -4.59 7.28 -21.98
N GLU A 119 -3.46 7.65 -21.37
CA GLU A 119 -3.01 7.07 -20.09
C GLU A 119 -3.21 8.03 -18.90
N GLY A 120 -3.53 9.31 -19.13
CA GLY A 120 -3.65 10.33 -18.06
C GLY A 120 -5.04 10.50 -17.44
N ASP A 121 -6.11 10.25 -18.21
CA ASP A 121 -7.49 10.50 -17.72
C ASP A 121 -8.00 9.41 -16.76
N LEU A 122 -7.49 8.18 -16.92
CA LEU A 122 -7.86 7.05 -16.06
C LEU A 122 -7.37 7.24 -14.61
N ASP A 123 -6.16 7.79 -14.42
CA ASP A 123 -5.62 8.03 -13.08
C ASP A 123 -6.33 9.18 -12.37
N ILE A 124 -6.75 10.21 -13.10
CA ILE A 124 -7.49 11.36 -12.54
C ILE A 124 -8.94 10.97 -12.20
N GLU A 125 -9.63 10.23 -13.06
CA GLU A 125 -10.95 9.67 -12.73
C GLU A 125 -10.86 8.70 -11.56
N TYR A 126 -9.83 7.85 -11.52
CA TYR A 126 -9.63 6.91 -10.43
C TYR A 126 -9.28 7.60 -9.11
N GLU A 127 -8.47 8.67 -9.11
CA GLU A 127 -8.25 9.52 -7.93
C GLU A 127 -9.57 10.17 -7.47
N ARG A 128 -10.41 10.66 -8.40
CA ARG A 128 -11.74 11.21 -8.06
C ARG A 128 -12.71 10.17 -7.52
N LEU A 129 -12.71 8.96 -8.07
CA LEU A 129 -13.49 7.82 -7.60
C LEU A 129 -13.01 7.37 -6.21
N CYS A 130 -11.70 7.15 -6.03
CA CYS A 130 -11.14 6.66 -4.77
C CYS A 130 -11.12 7.72 -3.66
N ALA A 131 -11.03 9.01 -3.99
CA ALA A 131 -11.12 10.10 -3.01
C ALA A 131 -12.54 10.25 -2.43
N GLY A 132 -13.56 9.66 -3.05
CA GLY A 132 -14.95 9.69 -2.59
C GLY A 132 -15.43 8.40 -1.90
N TYR A 133 -14.63 7.32 -1.93
CA TYR A 133 -14.97 6.05 -1.31
C TYR A 133 -13.95 5.71 -0.22
N SER A 134 -14.40 5.73 1.05
CA SER A 134 -13.63 5.35 2.25
C SER A 134 -13.06 3.91 2.22
N SER A 135 -13.29 3.12 1.17
CA SER A 135 -12.74 1.78 0.98
C SER A 135 -12.55 1.44 -0.50
N SER A 136 -11.55 2.02 -1.14
CA SER A 136 -10.98 1.42 -2.34
C SER A 136 -10.40 0.05 -1.96
N SER A 137 -10.89 -1.03 -2.56
CA SER A 137 -10.63 -2.40 -2.09
C SER A 137 -9.33 -2.96 -2.70
N ALA A 138 -8.37 -3.37 -1.87
CA ALA A 138 -7.23 -4.17 -2.33
C ALA A 138 -7.70 -5.57 -2.78
N LEU A 139 -7.12 -6.11 -3.86
CA LEU A 139 -7.37 -7.49 -4.27
C LEU A 139 -6.45 -8.42 -3.49
N VAL A 140 -7.01 -9.41 -2.80
CA VAL A 140 -6.25 -10.39 -2.00
C VAL A 140 -6.75 -11.79 -2.36
N GLU A 141 -6.07 -12.45 -3.29
CA GLU A 141 -6.50 -13.74 -3.85
C GLU A 141 -5.39 -14.80 -3.74
N GLY A 142 -5.76 -16.04 -3.42
CA GLY A 142 -4.83 -17.18 -3.43
C GLY A 142 -3.69 -17.10 -2.41
N ASN A 143 -3.70 -16.13 -1.48
CA ASN A 143 -2.62 -15.96 -0.50
C ASN A 143 -2.73 -16.97 0.64
N CYS A 144 -1.59 -17.51 1.07
CA CYS A 144 -1.47 -18.29 2.30
C CYS A 144 -1.02 -17.38 3.44
N ILE A 145 -1.96 -16.93 4.26
CA ILE A 145 -1.70 -16.06 5.41
C ILE A 145 -1.90 -16.86 6.70
N SER A 146 -0.81 -17.39 7.28
CA SER A 146 -0.89 -18.30 8.43
C SER A 146 0.25 -18.12 9.43
N ARG A 147 0.03 -18.50 10.69
CA ARG A 147 1.04 -18.47 11.77
C ARG A 147 1.72 -17.10 11.96
N ASN A 148 1.00 -16.01 11.70
CA ASN A 148 1.43 -14.66 12.06
C ASN A 148 0.84 -14.30 13.45
N GLY A 149 1.41 -13.30 14.12
CA GLY A 149 0.95 -12.84 15.43
C GLY A 149 1.51 -13.68 16.57
N GLY A 150 2.56 -14.46 16.28
CA GLY A 150 3.28 -15.23 17.28
C GLY A 150 4.19 -14.30 18.08
N GLU A 151 3.75 -13.88 19.25
CA GLU A 151 4.67 -13.62 20.35
C GLU A 151 5.40 -14.93 20.66
N THR A 152 6.62 -15.10 20.18
CA THR A 152 7.59 -15.81 21.01
C THR A 152 7.81 -14.91 22.21
N VAL A 153 7.01 -15.15 23.26
CA VAL A 153 7.44 -14.92 24.63
C VAL A 153 8.89 -15.36 24.67
N ASP A 154 9.80 -14.46 25.03
CA ASP A 154 11.22 -14.75 25.17
C ASP A 154 11.34 -15.93 26.15
N THR A 155 11.37 -17.16 25.63
CA THR A 155 11.84 -18.31 26.37
C THR A 155 13.31 -18.04 26.58
N VAL A 156 13.59 -17.43 27.73
CA VAL A 156 14.87 -17.39 28.42
C VAL A 156 15.71 -18.58 27.96
N GLU A 157 16.79 -18.31 27.23
CA GLU A 157 17.75 -19.34 26.85
C GLU A 157 18.13 -20.14 28.10
N PRO A 158 18.07 -21.49 28.08
CA PRO A 158 18.69 -22.26 29.13
C PRO A 158 20.19 -21.97 29.08
N GLN A 159 20.70 -21.26 30.09
CA GLN A 159 22.14 -21.12 30.26
C GLN A 159 22.72 -22.50 30.56
N TRP A 160 23.27 -23.15 29.56
CA TRP A 160 24.11 -24.33 29.75
C TRP A 160 25.42 -23.88 30.40
N ARG A 161 25.49 -24.02 31.73
CA ARG A 161 26.75 -24.07 32.48
C ARG A 161 27.37 -25.45 32.37
#